data_AF-A0A3N6PGU3-F1
#
_entry.id   AF-A0A3N6PGU3-F1
#
_cell.length_a   1.000
_cell.length_b   1.000
_cell.length_c   1.000
_cell.angle_alpha   90.00
_cell.angle_beta   90.00
_cell.angle_gamma   90.00
#
_symmetry.space_group_name_H-M   'P 1'
#
loop_
_entity.id
_entity.type
_entity.pdbx_description
1 polymer ?
#
loop_
_entity_poly.entity_id
_entity_poly.type
_entity_poly.pdbx_seq_one_letter_code
_entity_poly.pdbx_strand_id
1 'polypeptide(L)'
;MWETKLRPHTHTQPKPLNPRGRETYPWTYHRNLIDAGIKKHVFIIGYLREKIQEYVKLPMQEKLRWSLWCRNRAKDCTALWTCKEVLADTDDILINLGDIIFDKDTPKIMDQKGSILAVQQVEDPREFGIAVLGGDGYVKKLSEKPDIPTSNLALVGMYKLSQVGLLLEVLDDMMKDGV
;
A
#
# COMPACT_ATOMS: atom_id res chain seq x y z
N MET A 1 12.81 9.30 5.37
CA MET A 1 12.56 8.74 4.02
C MET A 1 13.16 7.34 4.02
N TRP A 2 12.35 6.28 3.98
CA TRP A 2 12.82 4.91 4.24
C TRP A 2 13.91 4.43 3.27
N GLU A 3 14.02 5.04 2.08
CA GLU A 3 15.10 4.76 1.13
C GLU A 3 16.50 5.15 1.65
N THR A 4 16.62 6.10 2.59
CA THR A 4 17.93 6.53 3.10
C THR A 4 18.53 5.57 4.12
N LYS A 5 17.69 4.74 4.77
CA LYS A 5 18.13 3.76 5.79
C LYS A 5 18.92 2.57 5.18
N LEU A 6 18.84 2.37 3.86
CA LEU A 6 19.49 1.26 3.15
C LEU A 6 20.56 1.71 2.15
N ARG A 7 21.06 2.95 2.30
CA ARG A 7 22.21 3.40 1.52
C ARG A 7 23.45 2.59 1.92
N PRO A 8 24.34 2.23 0.96
CA PRO A 8 24.37 2.70 -0.43
C PRO A 8 23.54 1.86 -1.43
N HIS A 9 22.95 0.74 -1.04
CA HIS A 9 22.25 -0.18 -1.97
C HIS A 9 21.07 0.47 -2.72
N THR A 10 20.42 1.47 -2.12
CA THR A 10 19.32 2.22 -2.75
C THR A 10 19.78 3.35 -3.69
N HIS A 11 21.10 3.55 -3.91
CA HIS A 11 21.61 4.53 -4.88
C HIS A 11 21.48 4.05 -6.33
N THR A 12 21.60 2.74 -6.56
CA THR A 12 21.67 2.17 -7.91
C THR A 12 20.46 1.30 -8.25
N GLN A 13 19.67 0.88 -7.24
CA GLN A 13 18.51 0.02 -7.40
C GLN A 13 17.37 0.46 -6.47
N PRO A 14 16.12 0.53 -6.95
CA PRO A 14 14.98 0.78 -6.06
C PRO A 14 14.88 -0.34 -5.02
N LYS A 15 14.60 0.02 -3.75
CA LYS A 15 14.43 -0.94 -2.64
C LYS A 15 13.49 -2.11 -3.00
N PRO A 16 12.33 -1.90 -3.66
CA PRO A 16 11.44 -3.01 -4.05
C PRO A 16 12.08 -4.04 -4.99
N LEU A 17 13.08 -3.64 -5.79
CA LEU A 17 13.77 -4.55 -6.70
C LEU A 17 14.94 -5.27 -6.05
N ASN A 18 15.32 -4.96 -4.80
CA ASN A 18 16.37 -5.70 -4.13
C ASN A 18 15.93 -7.16 -3.95
N PRO A 19 16.73 -8.15 -4.38
CA PRO A 19 16.36 -9.55 -4.24
C PRO A 19 16.19 -9.94 -2.77
N ARG A 20 15.12 -10.68 -2.48
CA ARG A 20 14.88 -11.35 -1.20
C ARG A 20 14.83 -12.85 -1.47
N GLY A 21 15.96 -13.53 -1.23
CA GLY A 21 16.11 -14.92 -1.64
C GLY A 21 16.09 -15.03 -3.17
N ARG A 22 15.04 -15.66 -3.73
CA ARG A 22 14.88 -15.85 -5.19
C ARG A 22 13.88 -14.89 -5.84
N GLU A 23 13.19 -14.06 -5.06
CA GLU A 23 12.11 -13.18 -5.56
C GLU A 23 12.38 -11.71 -5.24
N THR A 24 11.65 -10.80 -5.90
CA THR A 24 11.62 -9.36 -5.59
C THR A 24 10.23 -8.97 -5.08
N TYR A 25 10.10 -7.80 -4.44
CA TYR A 25 8.80 -7.35 -3.93
C TYR A 25 7.72 -7.28 -5.03
N PRO A 26 7.93 -6.64 -6.21
CA PRO A 26 6.94 -6.61 -7.27
C PRO A 26 6.51 -7.99 -7.77
N TRP A 27 7.43 -8.96 -7.80
CA TRP A 27 7.12 -10.32 -8.21
C TRP A 27 6.16 -11.01 -7.25
N THR A 28 6.47 -10.97 -5.95
CA THR A 28 5.61 -11.55 -4.93
C THR A 28 4.24 -10.86 -4.90
N TYR A 29 4.18 -9.53 -5.05
CA TYR A 29 2.89 -8.82 -5.15
C TYR A 29 2.04 -9.30 -6.30
N HIS A 30 2.63 -9.43 -7.48
CA HIS A 30 1.88 -9.83 -8.64
C HIS A 30 1.27 -11.21 -8.53
N ARG A 31 2.02 -12.19 -7.99
CA ARG A 31 1.48 -13.51 -7.68
C ARG A 31 0.28 -13.38 -6.75
N ASN A 32 0.44 -12.67 -5.63
CA ASN A 32 -0.59 -12.62 -4.59
C ASN A 32 -1.85 -11.86 -5.04
N LEU A 33 -1.69 -10.84 -5.88
CA LEU A 33 -2.80 -10.09 -6.46
C LEU A 33 -3.56 -10.93 -7.51
N ILE A 34 -2.85 -11.74 -8.30
CA ILE A 34 -3.47 -12.70 -9.23
C ILE A 34 -4.25 -13.76 -8.45
N ASP A 35 -3.64 -14.33 -7.41
CA ASP A 35 -4.25 -15.37 -6.58
C ASP A 35 -5.49 -14.84 -5.84
N ALA A 36 -5.51 -13.54 -5.52
CA ALA A 36 -6.67 -12.85 -4.96
C ALA A 36 -7.74 -12.45 -6.01
N GLY A 37 -7.54 -12.77 -7.29
CA GLY A 37 -8.51 -12.46 -8.36
C GLY A 37 -8.60 -10.98 -8.75
N ILE A 38 -7.63 -10.15 -8.33
CA ILE A 38 -7.60 -8.71 -8.63
C ILE A 38 -7.19 -8.54 -10.10
N LYS A 39 -7.98 -7.78 -10.86
CA LYS A 39 -7.84 -7.63 -12.32
C LYS A 39 -7.23 -6.29 -12.77
N LYS A 40 -7.40 -5.25 -11.95
CA LYS A 40 -6.91 -3.89 -12.20
C LYS A 40 -5.86 -3.57 -11.15
N HIS A 41 -4.71 -3.08 -11.59
CA HIS A 41 -3.59 -2.75 -10.73
C HIS A 41 -3.10 -1.35 -11.05
N VAL A 42 -2.68 -0.63 -10.02
CA VAL A 42 -2.11 0.71 -10.16
C VAL A 42 -0.80 0.73 -9.40
N PHE A 43 0.29 1.04 -10.10
CA PHE A 43 1.61 1.12 -9.51
C PHE A 43 2.02 2.57 -9.35
N ILE A 44 1.97 3.09 -8.13
CA ILE A 44 2.43 4.45 -7.84
C ILE A 44 3.93 4.39 -7.55
N ILE A 45 4.75 4.84 -8.50
CA ILE A 45 6.21 4.72 -8.44
C ILE A 45 6.86 6.07 -8.67
N GLY A 46 7.76 6.43 -7.75
CA GLY A 46 8.60 7.62 -7.84
C GLY A 46 10.00 7.33 -8.37
N TYR A 47 10.98 7.21 -7.46
CA TYR A 47 12.41 7.10 -7.78
C TYR A 47 12.75 5.83 -8.58
N LEU A 48 13.62 5.96 -9.60
CA LEU A 48 14.08 4.87 -10.49
C LEU A 48 12.94 4.10 -11.19
N ARG A 49 11.86 4.81 -11.55
CA ARG A 49 10.67 4.24 -12.21
C ARG A 49 10.99 3.42 -13.45
N GLU A 50 11.98 3.81 -14.25
CA GLU A 50 12.30 3.16 -15.53
C GLU A 50 12.69 1.70 -15.29
N LYS A 51 13.45 1.42 -14.22
CA LYS A 51 13.84 0.06 -13.83
C LYS A 51 12.65 -0.77 -13.37
N ILE A 52 11.72 -0.17 -12.62
CA ILE A 52 10.52 -0.88 -12.16
C ILE A 52 9.56 -1.12 -13.34
N GLN A 53 9.42 -0.14 -14.24
CA GLN A 53 8.65 -0.27 -15.47
C GLN A 53 9.19 -1.42 -16.33
N GLU A 54 10.50 -1.46 -16.56
CA GLU A 54 11.15 -2.53 -17.31
C GLU A 54 10.93 -3.89 -16.65
N TYR A 55 11.13 -3.98 -15.33
CA TYR A 55 10.92 -5.21 -14.56
C TYR A 55 9.48 -5.73 -14.67
N VAL A 56 8.48 -4.84 -14.54
CA VAL A 56 7.06 -5.21 -14.61
C VAL A 56 6.64 -5.55 -16.05
N LYS A 57 7.24 -4.91 -17.06
CA LYS A 57 6.92 -5.16 -18.48
C LYS A 57 7.40 -6.52 -18.97
N LEU A 58 8.51 -7.06 -18.46
CA LEU A 58 9.20 -8.20 -19.08
C LEU A 58 8.56 -9.59 -18.86
N PRO A 59 7.71 -9.82 -17.83
CA PRO A 59 6.94 -11.08 -17.74
C PRO A 59 5.49 -10.97 -17.21
N MET A 60 5.03 -9.80 -16.73
CA MET A 60 3.78 -9.70 -15.94
C MET A 60 2.58 -9.15 -16.74
N GLN A 61 2.80 -8.76 -18.00
CA GLN A 61 1.80 -8.10 -18.85
C GLN A 61 0.66 -9.01 -19.33
N GLU A 62 0.85 -10.33 -19.42
CA GLU A 62 -0.21 -11.21 -19.94
C GLU A 62 -1.45 -11.29 -19.01
N LYS A 63 -1.32 -10.87 -17.75
CA LYS A 63 -2.42 -10.88 -16.76
C LYS A 63 -2.72 -9.52 -16.11
N LEU A 64 -1.80 -8.54 -16.20
CA LEU A 64 -2.02 -7.19 -15.66
C LEU A 64 -2.66 -6.30 -16.72
N ARG A 65 -3.95 -6.00 -16.57
CA ARG A 65 -4.70 -5.24 -17.59
C ARG A 65 -4.31 -3.75 -17.68
N TRP A 66 -3.81 -3.13 -16.59
CA TRP A 66 -3.52 -1.69 -16.55
C TRP A 66 -2.37 -1.39 -15.58
N SER A 67 -1.56 -0.38 -15.88
CA SER A 67 -0.56 0.19 -14.95
C SER A 67 -0.51 1.69 -15.21
N LEU A 68 -1.12 2.48 -14.32
CA LEU A 68 -0.98 3.93 -14.32
C LEU A 68 0.24 4.32 -13.49
N TRP A 69 1.08 5.21 -14.03
CA TRP A 69 2.32 5.66 -13.41
C TRP A 69 2.14 7.09 -12.93
N CYS A 70 1.78 7.27 -11.67
CA CYS A 70 1.61 8.60 -11.12
C CYS A 70 2.97 9.22 -10.77
N ARG A 71 3.30 10.31 -11.46
CA ARG A 71 4.53 11.06 -11.28
C ARG A 71 4.37 11.96 -10.05
N ASN A 72 4.81 11.52 -8.88
CA ASN A 72 4.99 12.47 -7.78
C ASN A 72 6.07 12.04 -6.79
N ARG A 73 6.80 13.03 -6.25
CA ARG A 73 7.53 12.90 -4.98
C ARG A 73 6.58 12.93 -3.78
N ALA A 74 5.31 13.23 -4.02
CA ALA A 74 4.28 13.21 -3.00
C ALA A 74 4.13 11.81 -2.41
N LYS A 75 3.95 11.79 -1.10
CA LYS A 75 3.79 10.59 -0.30
C LYS A 75 2.32 10.43 0.04
N ASP A 76 1.96 9.26 0.55
CA ASP A 76 0.74 9.07 1.30
C ASP A 76 -0.53 9.43 0.48
N CYS A 77 -1.47 10.19 1.03
CA CYS A 77 -2.78 10.46 0.43
C CYS A 77 -2.70 11.16 -0.94
N THR A 78 -1.74 12.05 -1.17
CA THR A 78 -1.59 12.75 -2.46
C THR A 78 -1.26 11.78 -3.60
N ALA A 79 -0.50 10.72 -3.32
CA ALA A 79 -0.20 9.67 -4.30
C ALA A 79 -1.49 8.94 -4.72
N LEU A 80 -2.37 8.66 -3.76
CA LEU A 80 -3.66 8.03 -4.04
C LEU A 80 -4.59 8.98 -4.82
N TRP A 81 -4.61 10.26 -4.47
CA TRP A 81 -5.40 11.29 -5.16
C TRP A 81 -5.07 11.40 -6.65
N THR A 82 -3.79 11.29 -7.03
CA THR A 82 -3.40 11.29 -8.46
C THR A 82 -3.97 10.13 -9.27
N CYS A 83 -4.47 9.08 -8.60
CA CYS A 83 -5.09 7.92 -9.24
C CYS A 83 -6.63 8.01 -9.27
N LYS A 84 -7.24 9.11 -8.80
CA LYS A 84 -8.68 9.19 -8.55
C LYS A 84 -9.56 8.79 -9.73
N GLU A 85 -9.18 9.14 -10.95
CA GLU A 85 -9.92 8.79 -12.17
C GLU A 85 -9.98 7.27 -12.39
N VAL A 86 -8.90 6.55 -12.08
CA VAL A 86 -8.85 5.09 -12.20
C VAL A 86 -9.61 4.41 -11.06
N LEU A 87 -9.66 5.06 -9.89
CA LEU A 87 -10.34 4.55 -8.70
C LEU A 87 -11.85 4.86 -8.69
N ALA A 88 -12.33 5.82 -9.48
CA ALA A 88 -13.73 6.24 -9.46
C ALA A 88 -14.72 5.11 -9.84
N ASP A 89 -14.31 4.19 -10.69
CA ASP A 89 -15.14 3.08 -11.19
C ASP A 89 -14.92 1.76 -10.43
N THR A 90 -14.67 1.80 -9.12
CA THR A 90 -14.53 0.58 -8.30
C THR A 90 -15.16 0.71 -6.92
N ASP A 91 -15.78 -0.37 -6.47
CA ASP A 91 -16.44 -0.43 -5.16
C ASP A 91 -15.44 -0.68 -4.03
N ASP A 92 -14.46 -1.56 -4.29
CA ASP A 92 -13.41 -1.97 -3.35
C ASP A 92 -12.03 -1.62 -3.92
N ILE A 93 -11.11 -1.21 -3.05
CA ILE A 93 -9.69 -1.09 -3.39
C ILE A 93 -8.82 -1.77 -2.33
N LEU A 94 -7.69 -2.32 -2.80
CA LEU A 94 -6.62 -2.82 -1.94
C LEU A 94 -5.40 -1.92 -2.12
N ILE A 95 -4.99 -1.26 -1.03
CA ILE A 95 -3.77 -0.46 -0.97
C ILE A 95 -2.71 -1.31 -0.28
N ASN A 96 -1.53 -1.40 -0.89
CA ASN A 96 -0.37 -2.08 -0.32
C ASN A 96 0.88 -1.19 -0.46
N LEU A 97 1.60 -0.98 0.64
CA LEU A 97 2.86 -0.27 0.62
C LEU A 97 3.95 -1.13 -0.06
N GLY A 98 4.67 -0.54 -1.02
CA GLY A 98 5.52 -1.25 -1.96
C GLY A 98 6.78 -1.94 -1.39
N ASP A 99 6.99 -1.88 -0.08
CA ASP A 99 8.08 -2.54 0.64
C ASP A 99 7.63 -3.52 1.73
N ILE A 100 6.34 -3.88 1.77
CA ILE A 100 5.75 -4.83 2.73
C ILE A 100 5.12 -6.01 2.00
N ILE A 101 5.49 -7.24 2.34
CA ILE A 101 4.98 -8.46 1.67
C ILE A 101 3.87 -9.12 2.49
N PHE A 102 2.75 -9.42 1.82
CA PHE A 102 1.63 -10.20 2.36
C PHE A 102 1.44 -11.43 1.47
N ASP A 103 1.96 -12.58 1.88
CA ASP A 103 2.10 -13.73 0.98
C ASP A 103 0.81 -14.57 0.83
N LYS A 104 -0.01 -14.72 1.88
CA LYS A 104 -1.11 -15.70 1.88
C LYS A 104 -2.48 -15.18 2.35
N ASP A 105 -2.54 -13.96 2.86
CA ASP A 105 -3.75 -13.44 3.47
C ASP A 105 -4.55 -12.51 2.55
N THR A 106 -4.01 -12.16 1.38
CA THR A 106 -4.69 -11.27 0.42
C THR A 106 -6.07 -11.78 0.01
N PRO A 107 -6.27 -13.06 -0.38
CA PRO A 107 -7.61 -13.56 -0.71
C PRO A 107 -8.56 -13.48 0.48
N LYS A 108 -8.10 -13.84 1.68
CA LYS A 108 -8.91 -13.79 2.91
C LYS A 108 -9.36 -12.37 3.23
N ILE A 109 -8.47 -11.38 3.06
CA ILE A 109 -8.78 -9.96 3.27
C ILE A 109 -9.81 -9.50 2.24
N MET A 110 -9.67 -9.92 0.99
CA MET A 110 -10.63 -9.57 -0.07
C MET A 110 -12.02 -10.17 0.19
N ASP A 111 -12.12 -11.35 0.79
CA ASP A 111 -13.40 -12.03 1.11
C ASP A 111 -14.17 -11.39 2.28
N GLN A 112 -13.48 -10.65 3.15
CA GLN A 112 -14.11 -9.97 4.29
C GLN A 112 -14.94 -8.76 3.82
N LYS A 113 -16.06 -8.49 4.51
CA LYS A 113 -16.94 -7.36 4.17
C LYS A 113 -16.43 -6.05 4.79
N GLY A 114 -16.56 -4.97 4.02
CA GLY A 114 -16.22 -3.62 4.48
C GLY A 114 -14.72 -3.32 4.46
N SER A 115 -14.37 -2.19 5.08
CA SER A 115 -12.99 -1.70 5.14
C SER A 115 -12.17 -2.42 6.21
N ILE A 116 -10.93 -2.76 5.89
CA ILE A 116 -10.03 -3.57 6.73
C ILE A 116 -8.67 -2.91 6.78
N LEU A 117 -8.10 -2.83 7.98
CA LEU A 117 -6.72 -2.44 8.20
C LEU A 117 -5.96 -3.68 8.69
N ALA A 118 -4.92 -4.07 7.96
CA ALA A 118 -4.02 -5.11 8.43
C ALA A 118 -3.15 -4.54 9.56
N VAL A 119 -3.11 -5.26 10.68
CA VAL A 119 -2.30 -4.92 11.84
C VAL A 119 -1.42 -6.09 12.27
N GLN A 120 -0.28 -5.76 12.87
CA GLN A 120 0.64 -6.72 13.45
C GLN A 120 1.00 -6.27 14.87
N GLN A 121 1.04 -7.23 15.79
CA GLN A 121 1.57 -6.96 17.12
C GLN A 121 3.09 -6.74 17.04
N VAL A 122 3.57 -5.60 17.55
CA VAL A 122 4.99 -5.23 17.57
C VAL A 122 5.48 -4.96 18.98
N GLU A 123 6.79 -5.11 19.21
CA GLU A 123 7.40 -4.83 20.51
C GLU A 123 7.51 -3.32 20.77
N ASP A 124 7.94 -2.55 19.77
CA ASP A 124 8.05 -1.08 19.86
C ASP A 124 7.10 -0.39 18.86
N PRO A 125 5.92 0.07 19.32
CA PRO A 125 4.92 0.70 18.45
C PRO A 125 5.21 2.16 18.07
N ARG A 126 6.21 2.82 18.66
CA ARG A 126 6.43 4.29 18.53
C ARG A 126 6.82 4.73 17.12
N GLU A 127 7.36 3.83 16.32
CA GLU A 127 7.77 4.10 14.93
C GLU A 127 6.63 3.93 13.91
N PHE A 128 5.45 3.51 14.35
CA PHE A 128 4.34 3.10 13.48
C PHE A 128 3.05 3.86 13.78
N GLY A 129 2.12 3.84 12.83
CA GLY A 129 0.72 4.09 13.12
C GLY A 129 0.13 2.91 13.90
N ILE A 130 -0.50 3.17 15.03
CA ILE A 130 -1.14 2.14 15.86
C ILE A 130 -2.66 2.17 15.76
N ALA A 131 -3.26 0.99 15.80
CA ALA A 131 -4.70 0.81 15.90
C ALA A 131 -5.10 0.41 17.32
N VAL A 132 -6.12 1.08 17.86
CA VAL A 132 -6.79 0.70 19.10
C VAL A 132 -8.12 0.07 18.73
N LEU A 133 -8.32 -1.18 19.14
CA LEU A 133 -9.57 -1.91 18.90
C LEU A 133 -10.57 -1.66 20.03
N GLY A 134 -11.86 -1.63 19.68
CA GLY A 134 -12.97 -1.72 20.61
C GLY A 134 -13.22 -3.17 21.06
N GLY A 135 -14.16 -3.35 21.99
CA GLY A 135 -14.55 -4.69 22.47
C GLY A 135 -15.30 -5.54 21.43
N ASP A 136 -15.76 -4.90 20.36
CA ASP A 136 -16.44 -5.48 19.20
C ASP A 136 -15.49 -5.85 18.05
N GLY A 137 -14.19 -5.61 18.22
CA GLY A 137 -13.16 -5.87 17.21
C GLY A 137 -13.04 -4.79 16.14
N TYR A 138 -13.82 -3.70 16.21
CA TYR A 138 -13.69 -2.57 15.29
C TYR A 138 -12.61 -1.58 15.74
N VAL A 139 -12.04 -0.85 14.80
CA VAL A 139 -11.05 0.19 15.09
C VAL A 139 -11.75 1.36 15.79
N LYS A 140 -11.38 1.62 17.04
CA LYS A 140 -11.87 2.74 17.85
C LYS A 140 -11.05 4.01 17.61
N LYS A 141 -9.74 3.86 17.41
CA LYS A 141 -8.81 4.98 17.22
C LYS A 141 -7.57 4.55 16.44
N LEU A 142 -7.06 5.46 15.60
CA LEU A 142 -5.74 5.39 15.00
C LEU A 142 -4.85 6.50 15.58
N SER A 143 -3.56 6.22 15.76
CA SER A 143 -2.56 7.21 16.20
C SER A 143 -1.25 7.02 15.46
N GLU A 144 -0.78 8.04 14.76
CA GLU A 144 0.51 7.99 14.06
C GLU A 144 1.65 8.27 15.03
N LYS A 145 2.60 7.32 15.16
CA LYS A 145 3.84 7.45 15.94
C LYS A 145 3.65 8.08 17.32
N PRO A 146 2.83 7.46 18.18
CA PRO A 146 2.55 8.02 19.49
C PRO A 146 3.79 7.96 20.39
N ASP A 147 4.08 9.04 21.11
CA ASP A 147 5.10 9.04 22.16
C ASP A 147 4.73 8.10 23.31
N ILE A 148 3.42 8.01 23.64
CA ILE A 148 2.85 7.12 24.65
C ILE A 148 1.88 6.14 23.96
N PRO A 149 2.32 4.91 23.64
CA PRO A 149 1.50 3.95 22.92
C PRO A 149 0.33 3.44 23.77
N THR A 150 -0.87 3.46 23.18
CA THR A 150 -2.11 2.95 23.82
C THR A 150 -2.51 1.57 23.31
N SER A 151 -1.75 1.04 22.34
CA SER A 151 -1.88 -0.29 21.73
C SER A 151 -0.52 -0.66 21.12
N ASN A 152 -0.29 -1.96 20.94
CA ASN A 152 0.88 -2.51 20.25
C ASN A 152 0.54 -3.09 18.87
N LEU A 153 -0.68 -2.87 18.38
CA LEU A 153 -1.12 -3.25 17.04
C LEU A 153 -0.70 -2.18 16.03
N ALA A 154 0.41 -2.41 15.33
CA ALA A 154 0.93 -1.52 14.30
C ALA A 154 0.24 -1.78 12.96
N LEU A 155 -0.09 -0.70 12.24
CA LEU A 155 -0.53 -0.74 10.86
C LEU A 155 0.63 -1.23 9.99
N VAL A 156 0.38 -2.31 9.24
CA VAL A 156 1.41 -2.92 8.37
C VAL A 156 1.26 -2.52 6.91
N GLY A 157 0.53 -1.44 6.60
CA GLY A 157 0.53 -0.90 5.23
C GLY A 157 -0.24 -1.71 4.19
N MET A 158 -1.19 -2.55 4.63
CA MET A 158 -2.20 -3.15 3.75
C MET A 158 -3.60 -2.75 4.22
N TYR A 159 -4.37 -2.21 3.28
CA TYR A 159 -5.69 -1.64 3.56
C TYR A 159 -6.68 -2.06 2.47
N LYS A 160 -7.80 -2.66 2.87
CA LYS A 160 -8.98 -2.81 2.00
C LYS A 160 -9.95 -1.69 2.33
N LEU A 161 -10.43 -0.96 1.32
CA LEU A 161 -11.44 0.09 1.50
C LEU A 161 -12.63 -0.19 0.58
N SER A 162 -13.83 -0.23 1.14
CA SER A 162 -15.09 -0.53 0.43
C SER A 162 -15.99 0.68 0.18
N GLN A 163 -15.51 1.89 0.48
CA GLN A 163 -16.24 3.15 0.27
C GLN A 163 -15.34 4.10 -0.53
N VAL A 164 -15.04 3.70 -1.76
CA VAL A 164 -14.09 4.42 -2.62
C VAL A 164 -14.60 5.82 -2.95
N GLY A 165 -15.90 6.01 -3.17
CA GLY A 165 -16.49 7.35 -3.39
C GLY A 165 -16.18 8.32 -2.24
N LEU A 166 -16.47 7.91 -0.99
CA LEU A 166 -16.17 8.71 0.21
C LEU A 166 -14.66 8.98 0.35
N LEU A 167 -13.82 7.99 0.05
CA LEU A 167 -12.38 8.17 0.05
C LEU A 167 -11.95 9.27 -0.93
N LEU A 168 -12.48 9.26 -2.16
CA LEU A 168 -12.16 10.26 -3.17
C LEU A 168 -12.62 11.67 -2.75
N GLU A 169 -13.80 11.79 -2.14
CA GLU A 169 -14.30 13.05 -1.58
C GLU A 169 -13.35 13.59 -0.50
N VAL A 170 -12.98 12.75 0.47
CA VAL A 170 -12.04 13.12 1.55
C VAL A 170 -10.69 13.52 0.97
N LEU A 171 -10.18 12.80 -0.04
CA LEU A 171 -8.93 13.15 -0.70
C LEU A 171 -9.02 14.50 -1.40
N ASP A 172 -10.12 14.81 -2.09
CA ASP A 172 -10.33 16.11 -2.71
C ASP A 172 -10.37 17.25 -1.68
N ASP A 173 -10.99 17.04 -0.52
CA ASP A 173 -11.00 18.02 0.57
C ASP A 173 -9.61 18.22 1.19
N MET A 174 -8.87 17.14 1.45
CA MET A 174 -7.49 17.22 1.93
C MET A 174 -6.58 18.01 0.98
N MET A 175 -6.76 17.86 -0.34
CA MET A 175 -5.98 18.62 -1.32
C MET A 175 -6.36 20.11 -1.36
N LYS A 176 -7.63 20.46 -1.10
CA LYS A 176 -8.05 21.87 -0.97
C LYS A 176 -7.45 22.53 0.27
N ASP A 177 -7.34 21.77 1.36
CA ASP A 177 -6.78 22.24 2.63
C ASP A 177 -5.23 22.32 2.62
N GLY A 178 -4.60 21.93 1.51
CA GLY A 178 -3.15 22.06 1.30
C GLY A 178 -2.30 21.00 1.98
N VAL A 179 -2.87 19.81 2.22
CA VAL A 179 -2.14 18.63 2.71
C VAL A 179 -1.34 17.96 1.59
#